data_AF-A0A7S0GN45-F1
#
_entry.id   AF-A0A7S0GN45-F1
#
_cell.length_a   1.000
_cell.length_b   1.000
_cell.length_c   1.000
_cell.angle_alpha   90.00
_cell.angle_beta   90.00
_cell.angle_gamma   90.00
#
_symmetry.space_group_name_H-M   'P 1'
#
loop_
_entity.id
_entity.type
_entity.pdbx_description
1 polymer ?
#
loop_
_entity_poly.entity_id
_entity_poly.type
_entity_poly.pdbx_seq_one_letter_code
_entity_poly.pdbx_strand_id
1 'polypeptide(L)'
;QDDSHLLHQGKVVSDDISANLAPAIPRRLILSDEASNISQINPISRQKNTIQTIQKYQDAFQMNHTNFVWYLNNNDCFQLITRVEKRLAGYFSLEKVGMYKSDICRVVALYDRG
;
A
#
# COMPACT_ATOMS: atom_id res chain seq x y z
N GLN A 1 1.49 -29.20 -64.50
CA GLN A 1 0.24 -29.27 -63.74
C GLN A 1 0.60 -29.93 -62.42
N ASP A 2 0.81 -29.27 -61.30
CA ASP A 2 0.69 -27.88 -60.86
C ASP A 2 1.70 -27.78 -59.69
N ASP A 3 2.62 -26.82 -59.71
CA ASP A 3 2.50 -25.53 -59.04
C ASP A 3 2.39 -25.60 -57.51
N SER A 4 3.53 -25.22 -56.91
CA SER A 4 3.59 -24.16 -55.90
C SER A 4 3.18 -24.50 -54.46
N HIS A 5 4.15 -24.52 -53.53
CA HIS A 5 4.60 -23.30 -52.84
C HIS A 5 5.56 -23.67 -51.69
N LEU A 6 6.80 -23.15 -51.78
CA LEU A 6 7.58 -22.80 -50.60
C LEU A 6 6.74 -21.88 -49.71
N LEU A 7 6.80 -22.07 -48.39
CA LEU A 7 6.75 -20.95 -47.44
C LEU A 7 7.42 -21.32 -46.12
N HIS A 8 8.18 -20.33 -45.65
CA HIS A 8 9.21 -20.37 -44.62
C HIS A 8 8.72 -20.85 -43.25
N GLN A 9 9.64 -21.53 -42.55
CA GLN A 9 9.61 -21.68 -41.09
C GLN A 9 9.61 -20.30 -40.43
N GLY A 10 8.41 -19.81 -40.10
CA GLY A 10 8.20 -18.66 -39.24
C GLY A 10 8.52 -19.06 -37.79
N LYS A 11 9.75 -18.76 -37.37
CA LYS A 11 10.12 -18.70 -35.96
C LYS A 11 9.24 -17.65 -35.29
N VAL A 12 8.22 -18.07 -34.55
CA VAL A 12 7.47 -17.17 -33.66
C VAL A 12 8.40 -16.83 -32.49
N VAL A 13 9.21 -15.80 -32.71
CA VAL A 13 9.84 -15.05 -31.63
C VAL A 13 8.69 -14.26 -31.00
N SER A 14 8.13 -14.76 -29.90
CA SER A 14 7.28 -13.95 -29.04
C SER A 14 8.16 -12.95 -28.29
N ASP A 15 8.56 -11.91 -28.99
CA ASP A 15 8.84 -10.62 -28.38
C ASP A 15 7.48 -9.99 -27.99
N ASP A 16 7.51 -9.21 -26.91
CA ASP A 16 6.43 -8.37 -26.38
C ASP A 16 5.24 -9.08 -25.71
N ILE A 17 5.40 -9.34 -24.41
CA ILE A 17 4.50 -8.68 -23.46
C ILE A 17 5.38 -8.01 -22.40
N SER A 18 5.91 -6.82 -22.75
CA SER A 18 6.05 -5.74 -21.77
C SER A 18 4.66 -5.50 -21.20
N ALA A 19 4.28 -6.31 -20.22
CA ALA A 19 3.10 -6.10 -19.42
C ALA A 19 3.43 -4.87 -18.61
N ASN A 20 3.06 -3.74 -19.18
CA ASN A 20 2.87 -2.48 -18.50
C ASN A 20 1.77 -2.73 -17.46
N LEU A 21 2.13 -3.47 -16.41
CA LEU A 21 1.29 -3.72 -15.25
C LEU A 21 1.06 -2.34 -14.68
N ALA A 22 -0.13 -1.80 -14.92
CA ALA A 22 -0.61 -0.65 -14.17
C ALA A 22 -0.24 -0.88 -12.70
N PRO A 23 0.30 0.13 -11.99
CA PRO A 23 0.77 -0.05 -10.63
C PRO A 23 -0.29 -0.81 -9.83
N ALA A 24 0.06 -2.00 -9.34
CA ALA A 24 -0.88 -2.82 -8.60
C ALA A 24 -1.34 -2.00 -7.40
N ILE A 25 -2.64 -1.76 -7.26
CA ILE A 25 -3.16 -0.96 -6.16
C ILE A 25 -2.76 -1.66 -4.86
N PRO A 26 -2.04 -0.97 -3.95
CA PRO A 26 -1.68 -1.51 -2.66
C PRO A 26 -2.90 -2.03 -1.92
N ARG A 27 -2.91 -3.33 -1.64
CA ARG A 27 -3.97 -4.01 -0.86
C ARG A 27 -3.61 -4.04 0.62
N ARG A 28 -2.97 -2.99 1.12
CA ARG A 28 -2.55 -2.87 2.52
C ARG A 28 -3.27 -1.69 3.15
N LEU A 29 -3.94 -1.95 4.27
CA LEU A 29 -4.56 -0.91 5.08
C LEU A 29 -3.53 -0.39 6.09
N ILE A 30 -3.15 0.87 5.97
CA ILE A 30 -2.20 1.52 6.88
C ILE A 30 -2.99 2.33 7.90
N LEU A 31 -2.75 2.03 9.18
CA LEU A 31 -3.35 2.72 10.30
C LEU A 31 -2.24 3.41 11.09
N SER A 32 -2.14 4.73 10.92
CA SER A 32 -1.20 5.57 11.66
C SER A 32 -1.95 6.37 12.73
N ASP A 33 -1.87 5.88 13.96
CA ASP A 33 -2.36 6.52 15.19
C ASP A 33 -1.29 6.35 16.29
N GLU A 34 -1.44 6.99 17.44
CA GLU A 34 -0.52 6.81 18.58
C GLU A 34 -0.51 5.37 19.12
N ALA A 35 -1.57 4.62 18.82
CA ALA A 35 -1.75 3.25 19.21
C ALA A 35 -0.95 2.28 18.32
N SER A 36 -0.23 1.35 18.95
CA SER A 36 0.45 0.25 18.25
C SER A 36 -0.51 -0.85 17.77
N ASN A 37 -1.75 -0.86 18.27
CA ASN A 37 -2.81 -1.80 17.91
C ASN A 37 -4.21 -1.26 18.26
N ILE A 38 -5.28 -1.89 17.75
CA ILE A 38 -6.69 -1.46 17.95
C ILE A 38 -7.08 -1.33 19.42
N SER A 39 -6.59 -2.18 20.32
CA SER A 39 -7.03 -2.19 21.73
C SER A 39 -6.66 -0.91 22.47
N GLN A 40 -5.66 -0.17 21.97
CA GLN A 40 -5.14 1.06 22.55
C GLN A 40 -5.79 2.32 21.97
N ILE A 41 -6.63 2.18 20.93
CA ILE A 41 -7.28 3.32 20.27
C ILE A 41 -8.36 3.90 21.19
N ASN A 42 -8.25 5.19 21.49
CA ASN A 42 -9.24 5.95 22.24
C ASN A 42 -9.74 7.16 21.42
N PRO A 43 -10.99 7.59 21.63
CA PRO A 43 -12.04 6.97 22.44
C PRO A 43 -12.61 5.68 21.81
N ILE A 44 -13.43 4.91 22.56
CA ILE A 44 -14.07 3.65 22.10
C ILE A 44 -14.81 3.82 20.76
N SER A 45 -15.40 4.99 20.50
CA SER A 45 -16.06 5.28 19.22
C SER A 45 -15.09 5.23 18.04
N ARG A 46 -13.85 5.71 18.21
CA ARG A 46 -12.79 5.61 17.20
C ARG A 46 -12.36 4.16 17.01
N GLN A 47 -12.16 3.41 18.10
CA GLN A 47 -11.85 1.99 18.04
C GLN A 47 -12.89 1.20 17.23
N LYS A 48 -14.19 1.42 17.49
CA LYS A 48 -15.27 0.79 16.73
C LYS A 48 -15.22 1.14 15.25
N ASN A 49 -14.97 2.40 14.91
CA ASN A 49 -14.83 2.85 13.52
C ASN A 49 -13.63 2.18 12.83
N THR A 50 -12.49 2.07 13.52
CA THR A 50 -11.30 1.38 13.00
C THR A 50 -11.61 -0.09 12.70
N ILE A 51 -12.26 -0.81 13.61
CA ILE A 51 -12.68 -2.20 13.39
C ILE A 51 -13.61 -2.31 12.17
N GLN A 52 -14.60 -1.44 12.06
CA GLN A 52 -15.51 -1.41 10.92
C GLN A 52 -14.79 -1.13 9.60
N THR A 53 -13.82 -0.21 9.60
CA THR A 53 -13.01 0.11 8.42
C THR A 53 -12.17 -1.09 7.98
N ILE A 54 -11.52 -1.77 8.93
CA ILE A 54 -10.75 -2.99 8.65
C ILE A 54 -11.64 -4.05 8.03
N GLN A 55 -12.82 -4.31 8.60
CA GLN A 55 -13.75 -5.30 8.05
C GLN A 55 -14.19 -4.94 6.63
N LYS A 56 -14.59 -3.68 6.40
CA LYS A 56 -15.01 -3.22 5.07
C LYS A 56 -13.90 -3.36 4.03
N TYR A 57 -12.67 -3.06 4.41
CA TYR A 57 -11.52 -3.21 3.52
C TYR A 57 -11.24 -4.70 3.22
N GLN A 58 -11.32 -5.55 4.24
CA GLN A 58 -11.18 -7.00 4.08
C GLN A 58 -12.22 -7.58 3.11
N ASP A 59 -13.48 -7.19 3.29
CA ASP A 59 -14.60 -7.63 2.46
C ASP A 59 -14.44 -7.17 1.00
N ALA A 60 -14.07 -5.89 0.80
CA ALA A 60 -13.93 -5.29 -0.53
C ALA A 60 -12.85 -5.96 -1.39
N PHE A 61 -11.78 -6.46 -0.76
CA PHE A 61 -10.66 -7.09 -1.45
C PHE A 61 -10.58 -8.61 -1.24
N GLN A 62 -11.61 -9.22 -0.64
CA GLN A 62 -11.71 -10.67 -0.39
C GLN A 62 -10.45 -11.23 0.29
N MET A 63 -9.95 -10.54 1.32
CA MET A 63 -8.70 -10.94 1.97
C MET A 63 -8.94 -12.02 3.03
N ASN A 64 -8.23 -13.14 2.88
CA ASN A 64 -8.34 -14.30 3.77
C ASN A 64 -7.39 -14.22 4.99
N HIS A 65 -6.50 -13.24 5.02
CA HIS A 65 -5.46 -13.10 6.04
C HIS A 65 -5.57 -11.75 6.72
N THR A 66 -5.13 -11.66 7.97
CA THR A 66 -5.13 -10.44 8.79
C THR A 66 -3.89 -9.56 8.59
N ASN A 67 -2.87 -10.04 7.89
CA ASN A 67 -1.59 -9.33 7.67
C ASN A 67 -1.67 -8.15 6.68
N PHE A 68 -2.87 -7.81 6.19
CA PHE A 68 -3.09 -6.65 5.33
C PHE A 68 -3.12 -5.33 6.10
N VAL A 69 -3.28 -5.37 7.43
CA VAL A 69 -3.25 -4.17 8.26
C VAL A 69 -1.83 -3.91 8.75
N TRP A 70 -1.35 -2.69 8.54
CA TRP A 70 -0.07 -2.22 9.06
C TRP A 70 -0.29 -1.06 10.02
N TYR A 71 -0.08 -1.34 11.31
CA TYR A 71 -0.10 -0.32 12.35
C TYR A 71 1.26 0.37 12.40
N LEU A 72 1.24 1.70 12.38
CA LEU A 72 2.44 2.52 12.48
C LEU A 72 2.20 3.60 13.53
N ASN A 73 2.89 3.51 14.66
CA ASN A 73 2.87 4.62 15.62
C ASN A 73 3.75 5.78 15.14
N ASN A 74 3.72 6.90 15.87
CA ASN A 74 4.50 8.08 15.51
C ASN A 74 6.01 7.83 15.38
N ASN A 75 6.58 6.97 16.23
CA ASN A 75 8.00 6.63 16.17
C ASN A 75 8.31 5.76 14.94
N ASP A 76 7.48 4.75 14.67
CA ASP A 76 7.64 3.88 13.51
C ASP A 76 7.51 4.68 12.21
N CYS A 77 6.51 5.57 12.14
CA CYS A 77 6.34 6.51 11.04
C CYS A 77 7.59 7.39 10.86
N PHE A 78 8.12 7.99 11.93
CA PHE A 78 9.29 8.86 11.83
C PHE A 78 10.54 8.12 11.32
N GLN A 79 10.78 6.90 11.82
CA GLN A 79 11.87 6.05 11.34
C GLN A 79 11.69 5.68 9.87
N LEU A 80 10.47 5.31 9.48
CA LEU A 80 10.11 4.99 8.10
C LEU A 80 10.32 6.18 7.17
N ILE A 81 9.84 7.36 7.55
CA ILE A 81 10.02 8.62 6.80
C ILE A 81 11.49 8.95 6.65
N THR A 82 12.29 8.85 7.71
CA THR A 82 13.72 9.14 7.65
C THR A 82 14.46 8.23 6.69
N ARG A 83 14.02 6.97 6.56
CA ARG A 83 14.59 5.99 5.63
C ARG A 83 14.14 6.19 4.19
N VAL A 84 12.85 6.49 3.98
CA VAL A 84 12.19 6.42 2.66
C VAL A 84 12.12 7.79 1.98
N GLU A 85 11.74 8.83 2.71
CA GLU A 85 11.61 10.20 2.19
C GLU A 85 11.98 11.22 3.28
N LYS A 86 13.29 11.38 3.48
CA LYS A 86 13.86 12.19 4.57
C LYS A 86 13.40 13.65 4.55
N ARG A 87 13.03 14.21 3.38
CA ARG A 87 12.55 15.59 3.29
C ARG A 87 11.27 15.81 4.10
N LEU A 88 10.47 14.76 4.29
CA LEU A 88 9.21 14.83 5.04
C LEU A 88 9.40 14.72 6.56
N ALA A 89 10.58 14.34 7.04
CA ALA A 89 10.83 14.12 8.47
C ALA A 89 10.60 15.40 9.30
N GLY A 90 11.10 16.55 8.81
CA GLY A 90 10.89 17.83 9.47
C GLY A 90 9.42 18.23 9.56
N TYR A 91 8.68 18.08 8.47
CA TYR A 91 7.24 18.35 8.44
C TYR A 91 6.48 17.43 9.41
N PHE A 92 6.79 16.13 9.41
CA PHE A 92 6.19 15.17 10.32
C PHE A 92 6.46 15.48 11.80
N SER A 93 7.68 15.90 12.15
CA SER A 93 8.05 16.26 13.52
C SER A 93 7.40 17.55 14.01
N LEU A 94 7.24 18.53 13.14
CA LEU A 94 6.67 19.84 13.49
C LEU A 94 5.14 19.85 13.43
N GLU A 95 4.53 18.82 12.84
CA GLU A 95 3.09 18.75 12.67
C GLU A 95 2.35 18.51 13.99
N LYS A 96 1.38 19.39 14.28
CA LYS A 96 0.61 19.41 15.53
C LYS A 96 -0.82 18.91 15.34
N VAL A 97 -1.34 19.00 14.12
CA VAL A 97 -2.64 18.50 13.71
C VAL A 97 -2.44 17.05 13.26
N GLY A 98 -2.70 16.10 14.15
CA GLY A 98 -2.42 14.67 13.94
C GLY A 98 -2.95 14.07 12.62
N MET A 99 -3.95 14.69 11.98
CA MET A 99 -4.44 14.24 10.66
C MET A 99 -3.35 14.30 9.57
N TYR A 100 -2.61 15.42 9.47
CA TYR A 100 -1.58 15.59 8.44
C TYR A 100 -0.38 14.70 8.70
N LYS A 101 -0.07 14.47 9.98
CA LYS A 101 0.94 13.52 10.42
C LYS A 101 0.61 12.09 9.95
N SER A 102 -0.66 11.70 10.09
CA SER A 102 -1.18 10.42 9.62
C SER A 102 -1.13 10.31 8.09
N ASP A 103 -1.47 11.37 7.35
CA ASP A 103 -1.40 11.37 5.88
C ASP A 103 0.05 11.22 5.39
N ILE A 104 1.00 11.98 5.96
CA ILE A 104 2.43 11.88 5.62
C ILE A 104 2.93 10.45 5.84
N CYS A 105 2.60 9.84 6.98
CA CYS A 105 2.99 8.46 7.26
C CYS A 105 2.39 7.47 6.27
N ARG A 106 1.10 7.60 5.95
CA ARG A 106 0.41 6.71 4.99
C ARG A 106 1.03 6.79 3.60
N VAL A 107 1.30 7.98 3.08
CA VAL A 107 1.92 8.15 1.76
C VAL A 107 3.29 7.48 1.71
N VAL A 108 4.12 7.70 2.74
CA VAL A 108 5.46 7.11 2.80
C VAL A 108 5.41 5.59 2.96
N ALA A 109 4.49 5.08 3.77
CA ALA A 109 4.30 3.64 3.93
C ALA A 109 3.81 2.94 2.65
N LEU A 110 2.94 3.60 1.88
CA LEU A 110 2.54 3.13 0.54
C LEU A 110 3.71 3.19 -0.44
N TYR A 111 4.59 4.18 -0.35
CA TYR A 111 5.77 4.23 -1.21
C TYR A 111 6.79 3.11 -0.89
N ASP A 112 6.92 2.72 0.39
CA ASP A 112 7.84 1.67 0.82
C ASP A 112 7.35 0.25 0.50
N ARG A 113 6.05 -0.04 0.71
CA ARG A 113 5.49 -1.41 0.66
C ARG A 113 4.08 -1.48 0.10
N GLY A 114 3.68 -0.46 -0.67
CA GLY A 114 2.40 -0.43 -1.34
C GLY A 114 2.31 -1.51 -2.40
#